data_AF-A0A970UP64-F1
#
_entry.id   AF-A0A970UP64-F1
#
_cell.length_a   1.000
_cell.length_b   1.000
_cell.length_c   1.000
_cell.angle_alpha   90.00
_cell.angle_beta   90.00
_cell.angle_gamma   90.00
#
_symmetry.space_group_name_H-M   'P 1'
#
loop_
_entity.id
_entity.type
_entity.pdbx_description
1 polymer ?
#
loop_
_entity_poly.entity_id
_entity_poly.type
_entity_poly.pdbx_seq_one_letter_code
_entity_poly.pdbx_strand_id
1 'polypeptide(L)'
;MVKQKRKSAKAKAQLVLELLRGKPIEEVSRENQVTIADLSEWRTTFLKAGEDGFKKHPEDSRIAEYERALGRAQIDLELYKKKEQFLNALKGSSSKR
;
A
#
# COMPACT_ATOMS: atom_id res chain seq x y z
N MET A 1 -35.24 8.54 7.40
CA MET A 1 -33.96 7.81 7.25
C MET A 1 -32.84 8.67 7.81
N VAL A 2 -32.27 8.31 8.97
CA VAL A 2 -31.13 9.06 9.54
C VAL A 2 -29.93 8.84 8.62
N LYS A 3 -29.42 9.94 8.05
CA LYS A 3 -28.27 9.94 7.13
C LYS A 3 -27.03 9.52 7.93
N GLN A 4 -26.65 8.24 7.87
CA GLN A 4 -25.43 7.77 8.53
C GLN A 4 -24.23 8.54 7.98
N LYS A 5 -23.61 9.34 8.85
CA LYS A 5 -22.36 10.03 8.58
C LYS A 5 -21.28 8.96 8.39
N ARG A 6 -20.66 8.89 7.21
CA ARG A 6 -19.60 7.90 6.91
C ARG A 6 -18.50 8.01 7.97
N LYS A 7 -18.30 6.97 8.78
CA LYS A 7 -17.15 6.85 9.70
C LYS A 7 -15.88 6.58 8.88
N SER A 8 -14.77 7.22 9.24
CA SER A 8 -13.47 6.96 8.61
C SER A 8 -12.99 5.54 8.90
N ALA A 9 -12.11 5.00 8.04
CA ALA A 9 -11.52 3.67 8.24
C ALA A 9 -10.84 3.54 9.62
N LYS A 10 -10.10 4.58 10.04
CA LYS A 10 -9.46 4.65 11.37
C LYS A 10 -10.47 4.57 12.50
N ALA A 11 -11.60 5.28 12.40
CA ALA A 11 -12.64 5.24 13.41
C ALA A 11 -13.30 3.85 13.49
N LYS A 12 -13.62 3.22 12.35
CA LYS A 12 -14.16 1.85 12.33
C LYS A 12 -13.20 0.86 12.99
N ALA A 13 -11.91 0.92 12.67
CA ALA A 13 -10.89 0.05 13.25
C ALA A 13 -10.79 0.22 14.77
N GLN A 14 -10.81 1.45 15.28
CA GLN A 14 -10.77 1.71 16.72
C GLN A 14 -11.96 1.06 17.45
N LEU A 15 -13.17 1.20 16.91
CA LEU A 15 -14.37 0.59 17.49
C LEU A 15 -14.29 -0.94 17.50
N VAL A 16 -13.80 -1.54 16.41
CA VAL A 16 -13.58 -2.99 16.38
C VAL A 16 -12.54 -3.42 17.41
N LEU A 17 -11.45 -2.66 17.59
CA LEU A 17 -10.45 -2.95 18.62
C LEU A 17 -11.01 -2.88 20.04
N GLU A 18 -11.93 -1.96 20.33
CA GLU A 18 -12.64 -1.91 21.62
C GLU A 18 -13.48 -3.18 21.85
N LEU A 19 -14.20 -3.65 20.83
CA LEU A 19 -14.95 -4.92 20.89
C LEU A 19 -14.02 -6.11 21.14
N LEU A 20 -12.88 -6.18 20.43
CA LEU A 20 -11.90 -7.25 20.60
C LEU A 20 -11.20 -7.23 21.96
N ARG A 21 -11.13 -6.08 22.63
CA ARG A 21 -10.66 -5.95 24.02
C ARG A 21 -11.71 -6.33 25.07
N GLY A 22 -12.91 -6.73 24.64
CA GLY A 22 -13.98 -7.22 25.50
C GLY A 22 -15.06 -6.21 25.83
N LYS A 23 -15.06 -5.01 25.22
CA LYS A 23 -16.15 -4.04 25.43
C LYS A 23 -17.46 -4.57 24.82
N PRO A 24 -18.60 -4.55 25.54
CA PRO A 24 -19.88 -5.02 25.02
C PRO A 24 -20.32 -4.25 23.77
N ILE A 25 -20.92 -4.96 22.80
CA ILE A 25 -21.30 -4.37 21.51
C ILE A 25 -22.42 -3.35 21.65
N GLU A 26 -23.30 -3.53 22.63
CA GLU A 26 -24.39 -2.63 22.97
C GLU A 26 -23.86 -1.30 23.52
N GLU A 27 -22.79 -1.35 24.33
CA GLU A 27 -22.14 -0.18 24.90
C GLU A 27 -21.44 0.63 23.80
N VAL A 28 -20.63 -0.03 22.96
CA VAL A 28 -19.96 0.61 21.81
C VAL A 28 -20.99 1.21 20.86
N SER A 29 -22.09 0.51 20.58
CA SER A 29 -23.18 0.97 19.71
C SER A 29 -23.80 2.26 20.23
N ARG A 30 -24.16 2.32 21.52
CA ARG A 30 -24.81 3.48 22.15
C ARG A 30 -23.89 4.69 22.20
N GLU A 31 -22.66 4.52 22.66
CA GLU A 31 -21.69 5.61 22.77
C GLU A 31 -21.34 6.25 21.42
N ASN A 32 -21.25 5.42 20.38
CA ASN A 32 -20.77 5.85 19.07
C ASN A 32 -21.88 6.14 18.07
N GLN A 33 -23.15 5.93 18.46
CA GLN A 33 -24.34 6.04 17.63
C GLN A 33 -24.21 5.23 16.33
N VAL A 34 -23.70 3.99 16.46
CA VAL A 34 -23.52 3.03 15.36
C VAL A 34 -24.41 1.83 15.62
N THR A 35 -24.99 1.23 14.59
CA THR A 35 -25.83 0.04 14.80
C THR A 35 -24.98 -1.18 15.15
N ILE A 36 -25.57 -2.11 15.91
CA ILE A 36 -24.93 -3.41 16.22
C ILE A 36 -24.63 -4.19 14.92
N ALA A 37 -25.50 -4.07 13.91
CA ALA A 37 -25.30 -4.69 12.60
C ALA A 37 -24.03 -4.17 11.92
N ASP A 38 -23.85 -2.84 11.86
CA ASP A 38 -22.64 -2.23 11.27
C ASP A 38 -21.38 -2.65 12.04
N LEU A 39 -21.42 -2.65 13.38
CA LEU A 39 -20.29 -3.08 14.21
C LEU A 39 -19.92 -4.54 13.96
N SER A 40 -20.92 -5.42 13.81
CA SER A 40 -20.72 -6.84 13.51
C SER A 40 -20.11 -7.05 12.12
N GLU A 41 -20.59 -6.30 11.13
CA GLU A 41 -20.05 -6.30 9.77
C GLU A 41 -18.59 -5.83 9.76
N TRP A 42 -18.29 -4.72 10.46
CA TRP A 42 -16.93 -4.18 10.53
C TRP A 42 -16.00 -5.14 11.26
N ARG A 43 -16.45 -5.81 12.33
CA ARG A 43 -15.66 -6.84 13.03
C ARG A 43 -15.29 -7.97 12.08
N THR A 44 -16.27 -8.50 11.34
CA THR A 44 -16.04 -9.57 10.36
C THR A 44 -15.05 -9.14 9.28
N THR A 45 -15.24 -7.93 8.74
CA THR A 45 -14.37 -7.37 7.71
C THR A 45 -12.94 -7.19 8.21
N PHE A 46 -12.78 -6.67 9.44
CA PHE A 46 -11.48 -6.43 10.06
C PHE A 46 -10.72 -7.72 10.32
N LEU A 47 -11.39 -8.76 10.83
CA LEU A 47 -10.77 -10.07 11.08
C LEU A 47 -10.32 -10.72 9.78
N LYS A 48 -11.18 -10.71 8.75
CA LYS A 48 -10.83 -11.24 7.42
C LYS A 48 -9.61 -10.52 6.82
N ALA A 49 -9.60 -9.19 6.87
CA ALA A 49 -8.46 -8.41 6.39
C ALA A 49 -7.18 -8.67 7.20
N GLY A 50 -7.30 -8.89 8.52
CA GLY A 50 -6.19 -9.27 9.38
C GLY A 50 -5.60 -10.64 9.00
N GLU A 51 -6.46 -11.64 8.77
CA GLU A 51 -6.05 -12.95 8.27
C GLU A 51 -5.37 -12.87 6.91
N ASP A 52 -5.94 -12.08 5.98
CA ASP A 52 -5.34 -11.86 4.66
C ASP A 52 -3.98 -11.17 4.78
N GLY A 53 -3.81 -10.21 5.69
CA GLY A 53 -2.54 -9.54 5.94
C GLY A 53 -1.43 -10.45 6.48
N PHE A 54 -1.75 -11.61 7.04
CA PHE A 54 -0.75 -12.61 7.45
C PHE A 54 -0.34 -13.55 6.31
N LYS A 55 -1.06 -13.56 5.19
CA LYS A 55 -0.69 -14.40 4.04
C LYS A 55 0.52 -13.76 3.34
N LYS A 56 1.55 -14.56 3.09
CA LYS A 56 2.63 -14.15 2.20
C LYS A 56 2.08 -14.09 0.77
N HIS A 57 2.06 -12.91 0.17
CA HIS A 57 1.65 -12.76 -1.22
C HIS A 57 2.85 -12.97 -2.14
N PRO A 58 2.80 -13.95 -3.07
CA PRO A 58 3.83 -14.13 -4.09
C PRO A 58 4.08 -12.87 -4.93
N GLU A 59 3.04 -12.02 -5.07
CA GLU A 59 3.10 -10.74 -5.77
C GLU A 59 4.13 -9.77 -5.15
N ASP A 60 4.31 -9.76 -3.82
CA ASP A 60 5.29 -8.89 -3.17
C ASP A 60 6.73 -9.27 -3.56
N SER A 61 6.98 -10.57 -3.73
CA SER A 61 8.27 -11.07 -4.23
C SER A 61 8.50 -10.73 -5.70
N ARG A 62 7.44 -10.73 -6.51
CA ARG A 62 7.51 -10.32 -7.92
C ARG A 62 7.76 -8.83 -8.06
N ILE A 63 7.13 -7.98 -7.24
CA ILE A 63 7.38 -6.54 -7.22
C ILE A 63 8.86 -6.26 -6.94
N ALA A 64 9.42 -6.89 -5.90
CA ALA A 64 10.85 -6.76 -5.59
C ALA A 64 11.77 -7.28 -6.70
N GLU A 65 11.35 -8.27 -7.49
CA GLU A 65 12.06 -8.72 -8.68
C GLU A 65 11.99 -7.71 -9.82
N TYR A 66 10.81 -7.15 -10.08
CA TYR A 66 10.60 -6.12 -11.10
C TYR A 66 11.36 -4.84 -10.78
N GLU A 67 11.36 -4.38 -9.52
CA GLU A 67 12.13 -3.21 -9.09
C GLU A 67 13.63 -3.42 -9.33
N ARG A 68 14.16 -4.62 -9.02
CA ARG A 68 15.56 -4.96 -9.32
C ARG A 68 15.84 -5.00 -10.82
N ALA A 69 14.93 -5.55 -11.62
CA ALA A 69 15.08 -5.60 -13.07
C ALA A 69 15.05 -4.19 -13.70
N LEU A 70 14.16 -3.33 -13.22
CA LEU A 70 14.06 -1.94 -13.64
C LEU A 70 15.33 -1.16 -13.29
N GLY A 71 15.85 -1.33 -12.08
CA GLY A 71 17.11 -0.68 -11.67
C GLY A 71 18.30 -1.09 -12.53
N ARG A 72 18.42 -2.39 -12.89
CA ARG A 72 19.44 -2.86 -13.84
C ARG A 72 19.30 -2.20 -15.21
N ALA A 73 18.08 -2.19 -15.75
CA ALA A 73 17.81 -1.57 -17.05
C ALA A 73 18.12 -0.07 -17.07
N GLN A 74 17.87 0.65 -15.96
CA GLN A 74 18.24 2.06 -15.83
C GLN A 74 19.75 2.27 -15.86
N ILE A 75 20.52 1.46 -15.13
CA ILE A 75 21.99 1.52 -15.13
C ILE A 75 22.54 1.27 -16.54
N ASP A 76 22.04 0.23 -17.22
CA ASP A 76 22.46 -0.08 -18.58
C ASP A 76 22.21 1.10 -19.52
N LEU A 77 21.02 1.71 -19.46
CA LEU A 77 20.67 2.89 -20.25
C LEU A 77 21.59 4.09 -19.97
N GLU A 78 21.90 4.36 -18.71
CA GLU A 78 22.84 5.44 -18.34
C GLU A 78 24.24 5.18 -18.89
N LEU A 79 24.73 3.94 -18.80
CA LEU A 79 26.03 3.56 -19.33
C LEU A 79 26.07 3.70 -20.86
N TYR A 80 25.02 3.28 -21.56
CA TYR A 80 24.91 3.45 -23.01
C TYR A 80 24.92 4.93 -23.41
N LYS A 81 24.14 5.78 -22.75
CA LYS A 81 24.13 7.23 -23.00
C LYS A 81 25.51 7.85 -22.77
N LYS A 82 26.18 7.46 -21.68
CA LYS A 82 27.51 7.95 -21.35
C LYS A 82 28.54 7.53 -22.40
N LYS A 83 28.46 6.30 -22.91
CA LYS A 83 29.30 5.81 -24.01
C LYS A 83 29.10 6.65 -25.28
N GLU A 84 27.86 6.94 -25.66
CA GLU A 84 27.59 7.80 -26.83
C GLU A 84 28.18 9.21 -26.67
N GLN A 85 28.03 9.81 -25.49
CA GLN A 85 28.61 11.11 -25.18
C GLN A 85 30.13 11.11 -25.37
N PHE A 86 30.82 10.08 -24.86
CA PHE A 86 32.26 9.95 -25.05
C PHE A 86 32.66 9.80 -26.53
N LEU A 87 31.94 8.97 -27.29
CA LEU A 87 32.23 8.77 -28.72
C LEU A 87 32.01 10.06 -29.52
N ASN A 88 30.97 10.83 -29.21
CA ASN A 88 30.69 12.11 -29.85
C ASN A 88 31.77 13.16 -29.51
N ALA A 89 32.24 13.19 -28.26
CA ALA A 89 33.35 14.05 -27.85
C ALA A 89 34.66 13.71 -28.59
N LEU A 90 34.97 12.41 -28.75
CA LEU A 90 36.15 11.96 -29.49
C LEU A 90 36.10 12.36 -30.98
N LYS A 91 34.94 12.19 -31.64
CA LYS A 91 34.73 12.62 -33.03
C LYS A 91 34.88 14.14 -33.19
N GLY A 92 34.35 14.92 -32.26
CA GLY A 92 34.49 16.39 -32.27
C GLY A 92 35.93 16.87 -32.07
N SER A 93 36.73 16.14 -31.28
CA SER A 93 38.14 16.47 -31.02
C SER A 93 39.10 16.09 -32.16
N SER A 94 38.74 15.11 -32.99
CA SER A 94 39.53 14.68 -34.17
C SER A 94 39.28 15.55 -35.41
N SER A 95 38.20 16.34 -35.42
CA SER A 95 37.86 17.28 -36.51
C SER A 95 38.54 18.67 -36.35
N LYS A 96 39.17 18.92 -35.20
CA LYS A 96 39.86 20.19 -34.86
C LYS A 96 41.38 20.11 -34.93
N ARG A 97 41.95 19.00 -35.42
CA ARG A 97 43.40 18.81 -35.58
C ARG A 97 43.77 18.72 -37.05
#